data_AF-A0A8H6W1F5-F1
#
_entry.id   AF-A0A8H6W1F5-F1
#
_cell.length_a   1.000
_cell.length_b   1.000
_cell.length_c   1.000
_cell.angle_alpha   90.00
_cell.angle_beta   90.00
_cell.angle_gamma   90.00
#
_symmetry.space_group_name_H-M   'P 1'
#
loop_
_entity.id
_entity.type
_entity.pdbx_description
1 polymer ?
#
loop_
_entity_poly.entity_id
_entity_poly.type
_entity_poly.pdbx_seq_one_letter_code
_entity_poly.pdbx_strand_id
1 'polypeptide(L)'
;MVEVRADFLSHIQGQLHAQTEEMSTKEQVGENASRRNSLQFPAMATAKPLPKPTTDLKTVLDSEVKEWHFHIYFHQGNAEEHHYALELRDAVLRLRRDGAFIAVPLFRVNTDPIGPHPAGKFSSLSRDKAIIRMCADRINRGPLSILVHPLTREARADHEVRNSWIGPSWPLDTSTLPVRTFEIPLQYPSLKLGYSSKVPFISPEDRAALGANVEKVLLKEKDAARAPVP
;
A
#
# COMPACT_ATOMS: atom_id res chain seq x y z
N MET A 1 -42.72 -4.72 21.89
CA MET A 1 -41.46 -4.98 22.61
C MET A 1 -41.29 -6.50 22.62
N VAL A 2 -40.20 -6.99 22.00
CA VAL A 2 -39.66 -8.37 22.11
C VAL A 2 -40.50 -9.51 21.51
N GLU A 3 -40.37 -9.77 20.20
CA GLU A 3 -40.64 -11.12 19.63
C GLU A 3 -40.00 -11.33 18.24
N VAL A 4 -38.73 -10.93 18.04
CA VAL A 4 -37.98 -11.20 16.78
C VAL A 4 -36.55 -11.69 17.07
N ARG A 5 -36.22 -12.01 18.34
CA ARG A 5 -34.86 -12.41 18.75
C ARG A 5 -34.67 -13.90 19.01
N ALA A 6 -35.72 -14.70 19.06
CA ALA A 6 -35.62 -16.13 19.34
C ALA A 6 -35.25 -16.96 18.10
N ASP A 7 -35.81 -16.64 16.93
CA ASP A 7 -35.67 -17.46 15.73
C ASP A 7 -34.29 -17.34 15.05
N PHE A 8 -33.57 -16.24 15.29
CA PHE A 8 -32.23 -16.04 14.72
C PHE A 8 -31.15 -16.80 15.51
N LEU A 9 -31.34 -17.00 16.82
CA LEU A 9 -30.37 -17.70 17.67
C LEU A 9 -30.48 -19.23 17.53
N SER A 10 -31.68 -19.77 17.29
CA SER A 10 -31.86 -21.22 17.05
C SER A 10 -31.24 -21.66 15.71
N HIS A 11 -31.26 -20.81 14.69
CA HIS A 11 -30.68 -21.10 13.37
C HIS A 11 -29.14 -21.18 13.41
N ILE A 12 -28.49 -20.34 14.22
CA ILE A 12 -27.02 -20.33 14.37
C ILE A 12 -26.54 -21.53 15.19
N GLN A 13 -27.28 -21.95 16.23
CA GLN A 13 -26.92 -23.15 17.01
C GLN A 13 -27.07 -24.46 16.22
N GLY A 14 -28.02 -24.53 15.28
CA GLY A 14 -28.17 -25.68 14.38
C GLY A 14 -27.01 -25.85 13.38
N GLN A 15 -26.45 -24.74 12.88
CA GLN A 15 -25.33 -24.79 11.92
C GLN A 15 -23.97 -25.13 12.58
N LEU A 16 -23.78 -24.73 13.84
CA LEU A 16 -22.56 -25.06 14.60
C LEU A 16 -22.49 -26.53 14.99
N HIS A 17 -23.63 -27.18 15.30
CA HIS A 17 -23.67 -28.62 15.61
C HIS A 17 -23.38 -29.50 14.39
N ALA A 18 -23.85 -29.11 13.20
CA ALA A 18 -23.60 -29.86 11.97
C ALA A 18 -22.12 -29.86 11.55
N GLN A 19 -21.39 -28.77 11.81
CA GLN A 19 -19.95 -28.69 11.52
C GLN A 19 -19.08 -29.49 12.52
N THR A 20 -19.55 -29.68 13.76
CA THR A 20 -18.83 -30.49 14.75
C THR A 20 -18.95 -32.01 14.52
N GLU A 21 -20.05 -32.48 13.92
CA GLU A 21 -20.23 -33.91 13.61
C GLU A 21 -19.52 -34.34 12.30
N GLU A 22 -19.39 -33.43 11.33
CA GLU A 22 -18.67 -33.69 10.08
C GLU A 22 -17.14 -33.76 10.26
N MET A 23 -16.60 -33.14 11.33
CA MET A 23 -15.19 -33.29 11.74
C MET A 23 -14.91 -34.57 12.55
N SER A 24 -15.94 -35.24 13.10
CA SER A 24 -15.74 -36.40 13.99
C SER A 24 -15.79 -37.76 13.28
N THR A 25 -16.07 -37.82 11.98
CA THR A 25 -16.27 -39.09 11.24
C THR A 25 -15.20 -39.41 10.19
N LYS A 26 -14.04 -38.74 10.23
CA LYS A 26 -12.89 -39.08 9.36
C LYS A 26 -11.66 -39.69 10.07
N GLU A 27 -11.78 -40.02 11.35
CA GLU A 27 -10.78 -40.82 12.06
C GLU A 27 -11.31 -42.24 12.31
N GLN A 28 -11.15 -43.14 11.34
CA GLN A 28 -10.81 -44.55 11.56
C GLN A 28 -10.80 -45.33 10.23
N VAL A 29 -9.65 -45.95 9.96
CA VAL A 29 -9.40 -47.28 9.36
C VAL A 29 -8.22 -47.20 8.40
N GLY A 30 -7.11 -47.84 8.79
CA GLY A 30 -5.94 -48.03 7.94
C GLY A 30 -4.65 -48.34 8.69
N GLU A 31 -4.67 -49.33 9.58
CA GLU A 31 -3.46 -49.97 10.09
C GLU A 31 -2.70 -50.60 8.91
N ASN A 32 -1.56 -50.02 8.53
CA ASN A 32 -0.56 -50.69 7.72
C ASN A 32 0.83 -50.26 8.21
N ALA A 33 1.40 -51.11 9.06
CA ALA A 33 2.79 -51.03 9.47
C ALA A 33 3.70 -51.39 8.28
N SER A 34 4.46 -50.43 7.75
CA SER A 34 5.88 -50.59 7.36
C SER A 34 6.40 -49.33 6.67
N ARG A 35 7.63 -48.95 7.02
CA ARG A 35 8.46 -47.83 6.52
C ARG A 35 8.19 -46.45 7.15
N ARG A 36 8.63 -46.30 8.40
CA ARG A 36 9.09 -44.99 8.90
C ARG A 36 10.34 -44.59 8.12
N ASN A 37 10.15 -43.95 6.96
CA ASN A 37 11.16 -43.03 6.47
C ASN A 37 11.11 -41.86 7.45
N SER A 38 12.13 -41.73 8.30
CA SER A 38 12.35 -40.49 9.05
C SER A 38 12.61 -39.40 8.02
N LEU A 39 11.54 -38.73 7.57
CA LEU A 39 11.66 -37.45 6.89
C LEU A 39 12.32 -36.53 7.90
N GLN A 40 13.63 -36.40 7.75
CA GLN A 40 14.41 -35.40 8.45
C GLN A 40 13.82 -34.07 8.01
N PHE A 41 12.96 -33.48 8.84
CA PHE A 41 12.55 -32.10 8.63
C PHE A 41 13.85 -31.29 8.55
N PRO A 42 14.11 -30.54 7.46
CA PRO A 42 15.28 -29.69 7.42
C PRO A 42 15.20 -28.79 8.66
N ALA A 43 16.30 -28.75 9.42
CA ALA A 43 16.42 -27.82 10.54
C ALA A 43 15.96 -26.45 10.03
N MET A 44 14.94 -25.86 10.67
CA MET A 44 14.46 -24.53 10.29
C MET A 44 15.69 -23.63 10.20
N ALA A 45 16.00 -23.16 9.00
CA ALA A 45 17.04 -22.17 8.81
C ALA A 45 16.73 -21.04 9.80
N THR A 46 17.68 -20.70 10.67
CA THR A 46 17.50 -19.62 11.64
C THR A 46 17.12 -18.37 10.85
N ALA A 47 15.88 -17.92 11.02
CA ALA A 47 15.35 -16.78 10.28
C ALA A 47 16.32 -15.61 10.44
N LYS A 48 16.77 -15.03 9.32
CA LYS A 48 17.63 -13.86 9.34
C LYS A 48 16.95 -12.77 10.19
N PRO A 49 17.62 -12.20 11.19
CA PRO A 49 17.01 -11.17 12.03
C PRO A 49 16.55 -9.99 11.17
N LEU A 50 15.39 -9.43 11.53
CA LEU A 50 14.83 -8.27 10.85
C LEU A 50 15.82 -7.10 10.90
N PRO A 51 15.87 -6.27 9.85
CA PRO A 51 16.68 -5.06 9.87
C PRO A 51 16.18 -4.12 10.97
N LYS A 52 17.12 -3.47 11.69
CA LYS A 52 16.78 -2.43 12.64
C LYS A 52 16.36 -1.16 11.89
N PRO A 53 15.27 -0.50 12.28
CA PRO A 53 14.93 0.81 11.75
C PRO A 53 16.06 1.81 12.01
N THR A 54 16.33 2.69 11.04
CA THR A 54 17.28 3.78 11.26
C THR A 54 16.70 4.80 12.24
N THR A 55 17.54 5.31 13.14
CA THR A 55 17.24 6.41 14.06
C THR A 55 18.05 7.66 13.76
N ASP A 56 18.95 7.61 12.76
CA ASP A 56 19.75 8.76 12.36
C ASP A 56 18.90 9.77 11.58
N LEU A 57 18.68 10.94 12.19
CA LEU A 57 17.83 11.99 11.63
C LEU A 57 18.31 12.43 10.25
N LYS A 58 19.62 12.63 10.07
CA LYS A 58 20.18 13.12 8.81
C LYS A 58 19.91 12.12 7.68
N THR A 59 20.16 10.84 7.92
CA THR A 59 19.88 9.76 6.95
C THR A 59 18.41 9.72 6.54
N VAL A 60 17.47 9.87 7.49
CA VAL A 60 16.03 9.89 7.19
C VAL A 60 15.65 11.09 6.32
N LEU A 61 16.19 12.27 6.64
CA LEU A 61 15.90 13.49 5.87
C LEU A 61 16.52 13.47 4.47
N ASP A 62 17.76 13.00 4.35
CA ASP A 62 18.45 12.94 3.06
C ASP A 62 17.84 11.90 2.11
N SER A 63 17.15 10.90 2.65
CA SER A 63 16.45 9.85 1.89
C SER A 63 14.97 10.17 1.62
N GLU A 64 14.49 11.38 1.93
CA GLU A 64 13.11 11.78 1.70
C GLU A 64 12.71 11.66 0.21
N VAL A 65 11.66 10.87 -0.05
CA VAL A 65 11.05 10.77 -1.37
C VAL A 65 10.21 12.00 -1.66
N LYS A 66 10.47 12.65 -2.80
CA LYS A 66 9.82 13.92 -3.16
C LYS A 66 8.60 13.77 -4.07
N GLU A 67 8.47 12.63 -4.75
CA GLU A 67 7.41 12.34 -5.72
C GLU A 67 6.98 10.87 -5.67
N TRP A 68 5.69 10.64 -5.88
CA TRP A 68 5.06 9.32 -5.83
C TRP A 68 4.19 9.10 -7.07
N HIS A 69 4.16 7.86 -7.54
CA HIS A 69 3.29 7.40 -8.60
C HIS A 69 2.16 6.56 -8.05
N PHE A 70 0.97 6.79 -8.61
CA PHE A 70 -0.24 6.05 -8.34
C PHE A 70 -0.66 5.37 -9.64
N HIS A 71 -0.82 4.05 -9.63
CA HIS A 71 -1.39 3.31 -10.75
C HIS A 71 -2.70 2.69 -10.31
N ILE A 72 -3.79 3.13 -10.92
CA ILE A 72 -5.14 2.68 -10.62
C ILE A 72 -5.47 1.58 -11.62
N TYR A 73 -5.72 0.38 -11.12
CA TYR A 73 -5.96 -0.82 -11.92
C TYR A 73 -7.44 -1.15 -12.04
N PHE A 74 -7.79 -1.67 -13.20
CA PHE A 74 -9.07 -2.30 -13.52
C PHE A 74 -8.81 -3.56 -14.36
N HIS A 75 -9.68 -4.55 -14.24
CA HIS A 75 -9.60 -5.78 -15.02
C HIS A 75 -9.87 -5.51 -16.50
N GLN A 76 -9.08 -6.14 -17.38
CA GLN A 76 -9.34 -6.10 -18.82
C GLN A 76 -10.71 -6.70 -19.13
N GLY A 77 -11.47 -6.05 -20.02
CA GLY A 77 -12.82 -6.47 -20.39
C GLY A 77 -13.91 -6.20 -19.33
N ASN A 78 -13.55 -5.71 -18.14
CA ASN A 78 -14.54 -5.26 -17.16
C ASN A 78 -14.92 -3.79 -17.45
N ALA A 79 -16.02 -3.60 -18.17
CA ALA A 79 -16.51 -2.28 -18.55
C ALA A 79 -16.89 -1.40 -17.36
N GLU A 80 -17.41 -1.98 -16.27
CA GLU A 80 -17.80 -1.24 -15.07
C GLU A 80 -16.59 -0.69 -14.33
N GLU A 81 -15.57 -1.52 -14.09
CA GLU A 81 -14.33 -1.06 -13.45
C GLU A 81 -13.60 -0.03 -14.31
N HIS A 82 -13.55 -0.24 -15.63
CA HIS A 82 -12.96 0.73 -16.54
C HIS A 82 -13.71 2.07 -16.49
N HIS A 83 -15.05 2.06 -16.54
CA HIS A 83 -15.84 3.27 -16.43
C HIS A 83 -15.60 3.98 -15.09
N TYR A 84 -15.63 3.24 -13.98
CA TYR A 84 -15.38 3.78 -12.64
C TYR A 84 -13.96 4.36 -12.52
N ALA A 85 -12.95 3.74 -13.15
CA ALA A 85 -11.60 4.28 -13.20
C ALA A 85 -11.53 5.64 -13.92
N LEU A 86 -12.30 5.82 -14.99
CA LEU A 86 -12.41 7.11 -15.67
C LEU A 86 -13.13 8.15 -14.82
N GLU A 87 -14.21 7.78 -14.12
CA GLU A 87 -14.91 8.70 -13.20
C GLU A 87 -13.99 9.15 -12.04
N LEU A 88 -13.22 8.22 -11.47
CA LEU A 88 -12.23 8.51 -10.44
C LEU A 88 -11.15 9.46 -10.97
N ARG A 89 -10.65 9.22 -12.19
CA ARG A 89 -9.69 10.12 -12.86
C ARG A 89 -10.27 11.52 -13.05
N ASP A 90 -11.52 11.63 -13.47
CA ASP A 90 -12.18 12.93 -13.64
C ASP A 90 -12.39 13.64 -12.29
N ALA A 91 -12.69 12.90 -11.23
CA ALA A 91 -12.76 13.45 -9.88
C ALA A 91 -11.41 14.02 -9.43
N VAL A 92 -10.30 13.30 -9.68
CA VAL A 92 -8.93 13.81 -9.43
C VAL A 92 -8.70 15.11 -10.18
N LEU A 93 -9.07 15.17 -11.46
CA LEU A 93 -8.86 16.36 -12.30
C LEU A 93 -9.68 17.56 -11.82
N ARG A 94 -10.94 17.34 -11.42
CA ARG A 94 -11.81 18.38 -10.83
C ARG A 94 -11.26 18.89 -9.51
N LEU A 95 -10.92 17.99 -8.59
CA LEU A 95 -10.37 18.34 -7.28
C LEU A 95 -9.01 19.05 -7.38
N ARG A 96 -8.16 18.66 -8.34
CA ARG A 96 -6.94 19.40 -8.68
C ARG A 96 -7.24 20.83 -9.13
N ARG A 97 -8.20 20.99 -10.07
CA ARG A 97 -8.61 22.31 -10.56
C ARG A 97 -9.13 23.18 -9.41
N ASP A 98 -9.88 22.58 -8.49
CA ASP A 98 -10.53 23.26 -7.37
C ASP A 98 -9.58 23.44 -6.15
N GLY A 99 -8.32 23.01 -6.26
CA GLY A 99 -7.27 23.28 -5.28
C GLY A 99 -7.21 22.32 -4.09
N ALA A 100 -7.88 21.17 -4.15
CA ALA A 100 -7.87 20.21 -3.04
C ALA A 100 -6.49 19.55 -2.81
N PHE A 101 -5.73 19.34 -3.89
CA PHE A 101 -4.39 18.75 -3.88
C PHE A 101 -3.70 18.92 -5.23
N ILE A 102 -2.41 18.60 -5.29
CA ILE A 102 -1.63 18.59 -6.53
C ILE A 102 -1.36 17.15 -6.98
N ALA A 103 -2.20 16.67 -7.88
CA ALA A 103 -2.06 15.38 -8.56
C ALA A 103 -2.21 15.56 -10.07
N VAL A 104 -1.45 14.82 -10.87
CA VAL A 104 -1.50 14.97 -12.33
C VAL A 104 -1.60 13.59 -13.00
N PRO A 105 -2.83 13.15 -13.31
CA PRO A 105 -3.05 11.97 -14.13
C PRO A 105 -2.40 12.11 -15.51
N LEU A 106 -1.84 11.03 -16.03
CA LEU A 106 -1.47 10.94 -17.45
C LEU A 106 -2.71 11.09 -18.32
N PHE A 107 -2.52 11.65 -19.51
CA PHE A 107 -3.57 11.68 -20.52
C PHE A 107 -3.99 10.26 -20.93
N ARG A 108 -3.00 9.38 -21.09
CA ARG A 108 -3.20 7.99 -21.52
C ARG A 108 -3.84 7.14 -20.42
N VAL A 109 -4.84 6.37 -20.81
CA VAL A 109 -5.37 5.21 -20.08
C VAL A 109 -4.97 3.98 -20.89
N ASN A 110 -4.29 3.01 -20.26
CA ASN A 110 -3.93 1.76 -20.93
C ASN A 110 -5.00 0.73 -20.61
N THR A 111 -5.63 0.16 -21.63
CA THR A 111 -6.64 -0.89 -21.48
C THR A 111 -6.04 -2.29 -21.39
N ASP A 112 -4.76 -2.41 -21.76
CA ASP A 112 -4.01 -3.66 -21.84
C ASP A 112 -2.74 -3.59 -20.97
N PRO A 113 -2.13 -4.73 -20.61
CA PRO A 113 -0.88 -4.79 -19.86
C PRO A 113 0.23 -4.00 -20.57
N ILE A 114 1.00 -3.23 -19.81
CA ILE A 114 2.12 -2.45 -20.34
C ILE A 114 3.23 -2.29 -19.31
N GLY A 115 4.47 -2.55 -19.73
CA GLY A 115 5.62 -2.52 -18.83
C GLY A 115 5.43 -3.49 -17.66
N PRO A 116 5.63 -3.08 -16.40
CA PRO A 116 5.50 -3.99 -15.25
C PRO A 116 4.05 -4.24 -14.83
N HIS A 117 3.07 -3.64 -15.52
CA HIS A 117 1.69 -3.57 -15.08
C HIS A 117 0.86 -4.67 -15.77
N PRO A 118 0.27 -5.62 -15.00
CA PRO A 118 -0.36 -6.83 -15.55
C PRO A 118 -1.80 -6.65 -16.03
N ALA A 119 -2.39 -5.47 -15.85
CA ALA A 119 -3.79 -5.18 -16.19
C ALA A 119 -3.94 -3.75 -16.72
N GLY A 120 -5.17 -3.43 -17.13
CA GLY A 120 -5.54 -2.07 -17.53
C GLY A 120 -5.32 -1.09 -16.37
N LYS A 121 -4.78 0.09 -16.69
CA LYS A 121 -4.49 1.12 -15.70
C LYS A 121 -4.37 2.53 -16.27
N PHE A 122 -4.56 3.52 -15.41
CA PHE A 122 -4.01 4.86 -15.62
C PHE A 122 -3.06 5.24 -14.48
N SER A 123 -2.13 6.15 -14.76
CA SER A 123 -1.14 6.59 -13.79
C SER A 123 -1.34 8.05 -13.42
N SER A 124 -1.04 8.41 -12.17
CA SER A 124 -1.02 9.79 -11.69
C SER A 124 0.25 10.06 -10.89
N LEU A 125 0.91 11.18 -11.17
CA LEU A 125 1.95 11.73 -10.30
C LEU A 125 1.28 12.48 -9.14
N SER A 126 1.83 12.35 -7.93
CA SER A 126 1.53 13.29 -6.85
C SER A 126 2.76 13.53 -6.00
N ARG A 127 2.93 14.78 -5.57
CA ARG A 127 3.77 15.13 -4.41
C ARG A 127 2.97 15.04 -3.11
N ASP A 128 1.68 15.31 -3.22
CA ASP A 128 0.82 15.50 -2.09
C ASP A 128 0.30 14.15 -1.57
N LYS A 129 0.54 13.89 -0.29
CA LYS A 129 -0.04 12.75 0.41
C LYS A 129 -1.57 12.86 0.47
N ALA A 130 -2.16 14.04 0.25
CA ALA A 130 -3.60 14.24 0.23
C ALA A 130 -4.33 13.40 -0.84
N ILE A 131 -3.68 13.06 -1.97
CA ILE A 131 -4.31 12.13 -2.93
C ILE A 131 -4.53 10.74 -2.32
N ILE A 132 -3.70 10.34 -1.34
CA ILE A 132 -3.88 9.08 -0.60
C ILE A 132 -5.23 9.10 0.11
N ARG A 133 -5.76 10.25 0.57
CA ARG A 133 -7.10 10.30 1.19
C ARG A 133 -8.19 9.90 0.21
N MET A 134 -8.12 10.38 -1.04
CA MET A 134 -9.07 10.00 -2.08
C MET A 134 -8.90 8.53 -2.49
N CYS A 135 -7.67 8.04 -2.53
CA CYS A 135 -7.37 6.66 -2.90
C CYS A 135 -7.67 5.66 -1.78
N ALA A 136 -7.45 6.00 -0.51
CA ALA A 136 -7.55 5.11 0.65
C ALA A 136 -9.00 4.77 1.00
N ASP A 137 -9.91 5.73 0.81
CA ASP A 137 -11.31 5.54 1.11
C ASP A 137 -11.97 4.64 0.07
N ARG A 138 -12.46 3.47 0.51
CA ARG A 138 -13.20 2.52 -0.34
C ARG A 138 -14.44 3.16 -0.97
N ILE A 139 -15.03 4.17 -0.32
CA ILE A 139 -16.14 4.93 -0.89
C ILE A 139 -15.71 5.64 -2.17
N ASN A 140 -14.50 6.20 -2.20
CA ASN A 140 -14.01 6.97 -3.32
C ASN A 140 -13.39 6.07 -4.41
N ARG A 141 -12.48 5.15 -4.05
CA ARG A 141 -11.82 4.28 -5.03
C ARG A 141 -12.66 3.09 -5.51
N GLY A 142 -13.77 2.80 -4.85
CA GLY A 142 -14.65 1.68 -5.20
C GLY A 142 -13.91 0.33 -5.18
N PRO A 143 -14.08 -0.52 -6.21
CA PRO A 143 -13.44 -1.84 -6.27
C PRO A 143 -11.97 -1.79 -6.71
N LEU A 144 -11.48 -0.65 -7.21
CA LEU A 144 -10.19 -0.56 -7.90
C LEU A 144 -9.00 -0.75 -6.95
N SER A 145 -7.94 -1.39 -7.45
CA SER A 145 -6.66 -1.52 -6.75
C SER A 145 -5.71 -0.40 -7.15
N ILE A 146 -4.93 0.11 -6.20
CA ILE A 146 -4.00 1.22 -6.46
C ILE A 146 -2.60 0.85 -5.98
N LEU A 147 -1.66 0.74 -6.93
CA LEU A 147 -0.23 0.66 -6.64
C LEU A 147 0.28 2.07 -6.34
N VAL A 148 0.94 2.23 -5.21
CA VAL A 148 1.63 3.46 -4.81
C VAL A 148 3.11 3.14 -4.72
N HIS A 149 3.96 3.89 -5.40
CA HIS A 149 5.40 3.71 -5.30
C HIS A 149 6.17 5.03 -5.44
N PRO A 150 7.37 5.14 -4.86
CA PRO A 150 8.19 6.34 -4.98
C PRO A 150 8.74 6.48 -6.41
N LEU A 151 9.09 7.69 -6.82
CA LEU A 151 9.71 7.95 -8.12
C LEU A 151 11.19 8.29 -7.97
N THR A 152 12.02 7.26 -7.79
CA THR A 152 13.46 7.43 -7.61
C THR A 152 14.25 6.94 -8.82
N ARG A 153 15.57 6.91 -8.70
CA ARG A 153 16.46 6.34 -9.71
C ARG A 153 16.39 4.81 -9.76
N GLU A 154 15.80 4.16 -8.77
CA GLU A 154 15.83 2.71 -8.60
C GLU A 154 14.46 2.10 -8.90
N ALA A 155 14.00 2.29 -10.14
CA ALA A 155 12.64 1.96 -10.56
C ALA A 155 12.22 0.53 -10.21
N ARG A 156 13.11 -0.46 -10.35
CA ARG A 156 12.82 -1.85 -9.95
C ARG A 156 12.51 -1.96 -8.45
N ALA A 157 13.38 -1.44 -7.59
CA ALA A 157 13.17 -1.46 -6.15
C ALA A 157 11.92 -0.67 -5.73
N ASP A 158 11.66 0.44 -6.41
CA ASP A 158 10.47 1.26 -6.19
C ASP A 158 9.19 0.46 -6.44
N HIS A 159 9.14 -0.32 -7.53
CA HIS A 159 7.98 -1.16 -7.87
C HIS A 159 7.91 -2.45 -7.09
N GLU A 160 9.03 -3.01 -6.63
CA GLU A 160 9.08 -4.36 -6.05
C GLU A 160 8.99 -4.37 -4.52
N VAL A 161 9.80 -3.55 -3.85
CA VAL A 161 9.99 -3.61 -2.39
C VAL A 161 9.66 -2.32 -1.65
N ARG A 162 9.62 -1.17 -2.35
CA ARG A 162 9.24 0.14 -1.77
C ARG A 162 7.82 0.56 -2.14
N ASN A 163 7.07 -0.32 -2.79
CA ASN A 163 5.69 -0.06 -3.13
C ASN A 163 4.77 -0.22 -1.92
N SER A 164 3.54 0.21 -2.08
CA SER A 164 2.41 -0.12 -1.22
C SER A 164 1.16 -0.27 -2.08
N TRP A 165 0.20 -1.04 -1.59
CA TRP A 165 -1.08 -1.24 -2.26
C TRP A 165 -2.23 -0.72 -1.43
N ILE A 166 -3.15 -0.04 -2.09
CA ILE A 166 -4.45 0.30 -1.53
C ILE A 166 -5.48 -0.58 -2.23
N GLY A 167 -6.07 -1.52 -1.49
CA GLY A 167 -6.85 -2.63 -2.04
C GLY A 167 -5.98 -3.86 -2.34
N PRO A 168 -6.53 -4.88 -3.02
CA PRO A 168 -5.80 -6.10 -3.39
C PRO A 168 -4.58 -5.79 -4.26
N SER A 169 -3.46 -6.45 -3.99
CA SER A 169 -2.25 -6.30 -4.81
C SER A 169 -2.34 -7.10 -6.11
N TRP A 170 -1.58 -6.65 -7.12
CA TRP A 170 -1.39 -7.37 -8.37
C TRP A 170 0.06 -7.84 -8.51
N PRO A 171 0.30 -9.00 -9.14
CA PRO A 171 1.64 -9.49 -9.39
C PRO A 171 2.29 -8.71 -10.54
N LEU A 172 3.21 -7.80 -10.20
CA LEU A 172 3.94 -6.99 -11.19
C LEU A 172 5.07 -7.80 -11.82
N ASP A 173 5.30 -7.64 -13.12
CA ASP A 173 6.50 -8.13 -13.80
C ASP A 173 7.59 -7.05 -13.80
N THR A 174 8.45 -7.06 -12.79
CA THR A 174 9.52 -6.05 -12.64
C THR A 174 10.79 -6.40 -13.44
N SER A 175 10.81 -7.50 -14.18
CA SER A 175 12.00 -8.02 -14.87
C SER A 175 12.59 -7.05 -15.89
N THR A 176 11.73 -6.24 -16.51
CA THR A 176 12.08 -5.25 -17.54
C THR A 176 12.46 -3.88 -16.97
N LEU A 177 12.24 -3.63 -15.67
CA LEU A 177 12.55 -2.35 -15.05
C LEU A 177 14.05 -2.19 -14.81
N PRO A 178 14.63 -1.01 -15.06
CA PRO A 178 16.03 -0.76 -14.75
C PRO A 178 16.26 -0.82 -13.24
N VAL A 179 17.38 -1.42 -12.84
CA VAL A 179 17.80 -1.49 -11.44
C VAL A 179 18.14 -0.09 -10.93
N ARG A 180 18.85 0.70 -11.74
CA ARG A 180 19.19 2.09 -11.44
C ARG A 180 19.39 2.90 -12.71
N THR A 181 18.89 4.12 -12.72
CA THR A 181 19.03 5.10 -13.81
C THR A 181 20.05 6.19 -13.46
N PHE A 182 20.57 6.90 -14.47
CA PHE A 182 21.49 8.02 -14.24
C PHE A 182 20.76 9.24 -13.66
N GLU A 183 19.62 9.58 -14.24
CA GLU A 183 18.78 10.71 -13.82
C GLU A 183 17.50 10.24 -13.12
N ILE A 184 16.88 11.12 -12.34
CA ILE A 184 15.55 10.88 -11.78
C ILE A 184 14.53 11.02 -12.92
N PRO A 185 13.60 10.07 -13.11
CA PRO A 185 12.63 10.12 -14.19
C PRO A 185 11.52 11.14 -13.90
N LEU A 186 11.77 12.43 -14.20
CA LEU A 186 10.82 13.52 -13.95
C LEU A 186 9.62 13.44 -14.92
N GLN A 187 8.39 13.53 -14.40
CA GLN A 187 7.19 13.49 -15.23
C GLN A 187 6.65 14.88 -15.61
N TYR A 188 6.60 15.84 -14.67
CA TYR A 188 6.10 17.20 -14.92
C TYR A 188 7.04 18.29 -14.36
N PRO A 189 8.28 18.41 -14.88
CA PRO A 189 9.26 19.36 -14.36
C PRO A 189 8.84 20.84 -14.47
N SER A 190 7.94 21.17 -15.42
CA SER A 190 7.39 22.52 -15.59
C SER A 190 6.64 23.04 -14.36
N LEU A 191 6.12 22.15 -13.51
CA LEU A 191 5.45 22.53 -12.26
C LEU A 191 6.42 23.03 -11.19
N LYS A 192 7.74 22.73 -11.33
CA LYS A 192 8.77 23.08 -10.34
C LYS A 192 8.44 22.59 -8.93
N LEU A 193 7.84 21.40 -8.86
CA LEU A 193 7.50 20.70 -7.61
C LEU A 193 8.40 19.47 -7.44
N GLY A 194 8.33 18.85 -6.26
CA GLY A 194 8.98 17.57 -6.00
C GLY A 194 10.50 17.65 -6.21
N TYR A 195 11.03 16.78 -7.07
CA TYR A 195 12.46 16.78 -7.42
C TYR A 195 12.86 18.00 -8.27
N SER A 196 11.89 18.68 -8.90
CA SER A 196 12.12 19.91 -9.68
C SER A 196 11.98 21.19 -8.84
N SER A 197 11.65 21.08 -7.55
CA SER A 197 11.51 22.25 -6.66
C SER A 197 12.86 22.86 -6.31
N LYS A 198 12.91 24.21 -6.32
CA LYS A 198 14.02 25.00 -5.77
C LYS A 198 13.74 25.57 -4.38
N VAL A 199 12.51 25.38 -3.88
CA VAL A 199 12.13 25.84 -2.54
C VAL A 199 12.87 24.96 -1.52
N PRO A 200 13.68 25.55 -0.63
CA PRO A 200 14.39 24.79 0.39
C PRO A 200 13.41 24.14 1.36
N PHE A 201 13.76 22.94 1.82
CA PHE A 201 13.04 22.29 2.91
C PHE A 201 13.31 23.04 4.22
N ILE A 202 12.42 22.87 5.20
CA ILE A 202 12.63 23.34 6.57
C ILE A 202 14.01 22.92 7.09
N SER A 203 14.72 23.86 7.72
CA SER A 203 16.11 23.65 8.15
C SER A 203 16.21 22.56 9.23
N PRO A 204 17.36 21.88 9.38
CA PRO A 204 17.54 20.91 10.45
C PRO A 204 17.29 21.48 11.85
N GLU A 205 17.64 22.75 12.08
CA GLU A 205 17.43 23.47 13.33
C GLU A 205 15.94 23.68 13.61
N ASP A 206 15.19 24.17 12.62
CA ASP A 206 13.74 24.34 12.74
C ASP A 206 13.03 23.00 12.94
N ARG A 207 13.49 21.93 12.27
CA ARG A 207 12.97 20.57 12.48
C ARG A 207 13.21 20.10 13.91
N ALA A 208 14.41 20.32 14.44
CA ALA A 208 14.75 19.96 15.81
C ALA A 208 13.90 20.73 16.83
N ALA A 209 13.69 22.04 16.60
CA ALA A 209 12.83 22.87 17.44
C ALA A 209 11.37 22.38 17.43
N LEU A 210 10.83 22.02 16.26
CA LEU A 210 9.50 21.40 16.14
C LEU A 210 9.43 20.07 16.91
N GLY A 211 10.42 19.20 16.77
CA GLY A 211 10.50 17.93 17.50
C GLY A 211 10.48 18.13 19.01
N ALA A 212 11.32 19.05 19.52
CA ALA A 212 11.35 19.37 20.95
C ALA A 212 10.01 19.93 21.47
N ASN A 213 9.32 20.74 20.65
CA ASN A 213 7.99 21.23 21.00
C ASN A 213 6.94 20.12 21.03
N VAL A 214 6.98 19.17 20.08
CA VAL A 214 6.10 17.99 20.08
C VAL A 214 6.30 17.19 21.37
N GLU A 215 7.55 16.86 21.74
CA GLU A 215 7.83 16.13 22.98
C GLU A 215 7.31 16.85 24.22
N LYS A 216 7.49 18.19 24.29
CA LYS A 216 6.97 19.01 25.38
C LYS A 216 5.44 18.93 25.52
N VAL A 217 4.73 18.93 24.39
CA VAL A 217 3.26 18.77 24.38
C VAL A 217 2.89 17.36 24.82
N LEU A 218 3.52 16.34 24.24
CA LEU A 218 3.21 14.94 24.49
C LEU A 218 3.44 14.53 25.95
N LEU A 219 4.33 15.19 26.71
CA LEU A 219 4.49 14.98 28.16
C LEU A 219 3.18 15.06 28.96
N LYS A 220 2.19 15.82 28.48
CA LYS A 220 0.87 15.97 29.12
C LYS A 220 -0.15 14.96 28.60
N GLU A 221 0.13 14.31 27.48
CA GLU A 221 -0.71 13.28 26.88
C GLU A 221 -0.40 11.94 27.54
N LYS A 222 -1.38 11.38 28.27
CA LYS A 222 -1.24 10.13 29.03
C LYS A 222 -1.10 8.90 28.13
N ASP A 223 -1.69 8.94 26.94
CA ASP A 223 -1.75 7.81 26.01
C ASP A 223 -0.60 7.87 24.97
N ALA A 224 0.19 8.95 24.98
CA ALA A 224 1.33 9.10 24.09
C ALA A 224 2.56 8.35 24.63
N ALA A 225 3.10 7.43 23.84
CA ALA A 225 4.38 6.79 24.13
C ALA A 225 5.49 7.85 24.28
N ARG A 226 6.36 7.68 25.28
CA ARG A 226 7.50 8.58 25.51
C ARG A 226 8.64 8.20 24.60
N ALA A 227 9.31 9.19 24.00
CA ALA A 227 10.55 8.95 23.28
C ALA A 227 11.61 8.34 24.22
N PRO A 228 12.37 7.33 23.79
CA PRO A 228 13.51 6.83 24.55
C PRO A 228 14.54 7.93 24.79
N VAL A 229 15.21 7.88 25.95
CA VAL A 229 16.34 8.77 26.24
C VAL A 229 17.49 8.41 25.29
N PRO A 230 18.23 9.40 24.74
CA PRO A 230 19.39 9.17 23.89
C PRO A 230 20.48 8.30 24.54
#